data_AF-A0A7R8X1T5-F1
#
_entry.id   AF-A0A7R8X1T5-F1
#
_cell.length_a   1.000
_cell.length_b   1.000
_cell.length_c   1.000
_cell.angle_alpha   90.00
_cell.angle_beta   90.00
_cell.angle_gamma   90.00
#
_symmetry.space_group_name_H-M   'P 1'
#
loop_
_entity.id
_entity.type
_entity.pdbx_description
1 polymer ?
#
loop_
_entity_poly.entity_id
_entity_poly.type
_entity_poly.pdbx_seq_one_letter_code
_entity_poly.pdbx_strand_id
1 'polypeptide(L)'
;MAELGKDRPVIFFDQLGCGRSEADIDTTMITVENYVKQVEQLRTALGIEDFYLYGHSWGTMLGMDYYLKYPDNIKAMILASPALSAPRWSEDAKELIATLPDSIQSAIQIATDSNAFDTSEYEHAVNVFYEKYVIRKKPWDANIDSTFQQANLNVYGYMWGPSEFTATGTLANYDRTGVLGQINIPTLYVCGEYDEARPATLEYFQSLTPGSKLAVIENAAHVTMHDNPEKNNEVIRNFLNELEK
;
A
#
# COMPACT_ATOMS: atom_id res chain seq x y z
N MET A 1 7.62 -11.99 -3.23
CA MET A 1 6.83 -12.61 -2.15
C MET A 1 6.75 -14.14 -2.22
N ALA A 2 6.53 -14.80 -3.37
CA ALA A 2 6.49 -16.27 -3.45
C ALA A 2 7.73 -16.97 -2.86
N GLU A 3 8.91 -16.35 -3.00
CA GLU A 3 10.17 -16.81 -2.41
C GLU A 3 10.18 -16.83 -0.87
N LEU A 4 9.36 -16.01 -0.21
CA LEU A 4 9.17 -16.08 1.25
C LEU A 4 8.36 -17.32 1.65
N GLY A 5 7.57 -17.86 0.72
CA GLY A 5 6.78 -19.08 0.86
C GLY A 5 7.61 -20.35 1.03
N LYS A 6 8.92 -20.30 0.73
CA LYS A 6 9.85 -21.42 0.90
C LYS A 6 10.19 -21.67 2.37
N ASP A 7 10.17 -20.62 3.19
CA ASP A 7 10.57 -20.68 4.60
C ASP A 7 9.36 -20.78 5.53
N ARG A 8 8.22 -20.22 5.13
CA ARG A 8 6.98 -20.15 5.92
C ARG A 8 5.74 -20.04 5.02
N PRO A 9 4.56 -20.50 5.46
CA PRO A 9 3.32 -20.29 4.72
C PRO A 9 3.07 -18.80 4.46
N VAL A 10 2.71 -18.45 3.23
CA VAL A 10 2.30 -17.10 2.86
C VAL A 10 0.89 -17.18 2.30
N ILE A 11 -0.01 -16.39 2.88
CA ILE A 11 -1.43 -16.40 2.54
C ILE A 11 -1.75 -15.09 1.83
N PHE A 12 -2.21 -15.22 0.58
CA PHE A 12 -2.78 -14.13 -0.19
C PHE A 12 -4.29 -14.36 -0.29
N PHE A 13 -5.04 -13.27 -0.27
CA PHE A 13 -6.47 -13.30 -0.51
C PHE A 13 -6.90 -12.02 -1.22
N ASP A 14 -7.93 -12.12 -2.04
CA ASP A 14 -8.53 -10.96 -2.70
C ASP A 14 -9.60 -10.38 -1.76
N GLN A 15 -9.52 -9.09 -1.44
CA GLN A 15 -10.53 -8.42 -0.60
C GLN A 15 -11.90 -8.42 -1.30
N LEU A 16 -12.98 -8.31 -0.52
CA LEU A 16 -14.34 -8.26 -1.08
C LEU A 16 -14.46 -7.11 -2.10
N GLY A 17 -15.05 -7.39 -3.26
CA GLY A 17 -15.13 -6.44 -4.37
C GLY A 17 -13.92 -6.45 -5.30
N CYS A 18 -12.87 -7.23 -5.04
CA CYS A 18 -11.64 -7.24 -5.84
C CYS A 18 -11.28 -8.65 -6.33
N GLY A 19 -10.55 -8.72 -7.46
CA GLY A 19 -9.93 -9.96 -7.94
C GLY A 19 -10.93 -11.09 -8.15
N ARG A 20 -10.70 -12.22 -7.47
CA ARG A 20 -11.52 -13.44 -7.54
C ARG A 20 -12.58 -13.54 -6.45
N SER A 21 -12.64 -12.58 -5.53
CA SER A 21 -13.71 -12.47 -4.56
C SER A 21 -14.98 -11.91 -5.22
N GLU A 22 -16.13 -12.04 -4.54
CA GLU A 22 -17.40 -11.48 -5.04
C GLU A 22 -17.22 -10.00 -5.42
N ALA A 23 -17.47 -9.68 -6.69
CA ALA A 23 -17.14 -8.40 -7.28
C ALA A 23 -18.30 -7.41 -7.23
N ASP A 24 -19.54 -7.93 -7.26
CA ASP A 24 -20.76 -7.11 -7.20
C ASP A 24 -21.17 -6.91 -5.74
N ILE A 25 -20.64 -5.84 -5.14
CA ILE A 25 -20.86 -5.51 -3.74
C ILE A 25 -21.49 -4.12 -3.61
N ASP A 26 -22.43 -4.01 -2.68
CA ASP A 26 -23.06 -2.73 -2.35
C ASP A 26 -22.04 -1.78 -1.67
N THR A 27 -22.16 -0.48 -1.92
CA THR A 27 -21.22 0.51 -1.37
C THR A 27 -21.22 0.57 0.16
N THR A 28 -22.31 0.14 0.82
CA THR A 28 -22.35 -0.01 2.28
C THR A 28 -21.40 -1.10 2.80
N MET A 29 -21.00 -2.04 1.94
CA MET A 29 -19.97 -3.04 2.25
C MET A 29 -18.56 -2.48 2.16
N ILE A 30 -18.35 -1.41 1.37
CA ILE A 30 -17.05 -0.81 1.08
C ILE A 30 -16.64 0.15 2.21
N THR A 31 -16.30 -0.42 3.36
CA THR A 31 -15.81 0.34 4.52
C THR A 31 -14.59 -0.34 5.14
N VAL A 32 -13.68 0.46 5.71
CA VAL A 32 -12.49 -0.07 6.40
C VAL A 32 -12.89 -1.07 7.49
N GLU A 33 -13.97 -0.78 8.24
CA GLU A 33 -14.46 -1.65 9.31
C GLU A 33 -14.89 -3.03 8.78
N ASN A 34 -15.56 -3.09 7.63
CA ASN A 34 -15.97 -4.35 7.03
C ASN A 34 -14.77 -5.14 6.49
N TYR A 35 -13.80 -4.47 5.87
CA TYR A 35 -12.56 -5.12 5.45
C TYR A 35 -11.77 -5.67 6.64
N VAL A 36 -11.70 -4.94 7.76
CA VAL A 36 -11.10 -5.44 9.01
C VAL A 36 -11.81 -6.69 9.52
N LYS A 37 -13.16 -6.71 9.50
CA LYS A 37 -13.94 -7.91 9.87
C LYS A 37 -13.67 -9.08 8.90
N GLN A 38 -13.50 -8.80 7.61
CA GLN A 38 -13.18 -9.83 6.62
C GLN A 38 -11.84 -10.52 6.91
N VAL A 39 -10.80 -9.75 7.25
CA VAL A 39 -9.49 -10.30 7.64
C VAL A 39 -9.64 -11.23 8.85
N GLU A 40 -10.41 -10.82 9.86
CA GLU A 40 -10.63 -11.63 11.06
C GLU A 40 -11.41 -12.92 10.78
N GLN A 41 -12.44 -12.83 9.94
CA GLN A 41 -13.21 -13.98 9.49
C GLN A 41 -12.33 -14.99 8.74
N LEU A 42 -11.46 -14.51 7.86
CA LEU A 42 -10.52 -15.36 7.13
C LEU A 42 -9.52 -16.03 8.08
N ARG A 43 -8.90 -15.26 8.98
CA ARG A 43 -7.96 -15.78 9.98
C ARG A 43 -8.58 -16.89 10.81
N THR A 44 -9.79 -16.64 11.33
CA THR A 44 -10.53 -17.61 12.16
C THR A 44 -10.95 -18.85 11.37
N ALA A 45 -11.45 -18.67 10.15
CA ALA A 45 -11.87 -19.79 9.30
C ALA A 45 -10.71 -20.70 8.89
N LEU A 46 -9.51 -20.15 8.74
CA LEU A 46 -8.29 -20.90 8.47
C LEU A 46 -7.62 -21.47 9.73
N GLY A 47 -8.12 -21.14 10.93
CA GLY A 47 -7.54 -21.58 12.20
C GLY A 47 -6.15 -21.04 12.47
N ILE A 48 -5.85 -19.81 12.03
CA ILE A 48 -4.52 -19.20 12.18
C ILE A 48 -4.44 -18.50 13.54
N GLU A 49 -3.68 -19.09 14.46
CA GLU A 49 -3.54 -18.58 15.83
C GLU A 49 -2.41 -17.56 15.97
N ASP A 50 -1.33 -17.66 15.20
CA ASP A 50 -0.18 -16.77 15.28
C ASP A 50 0.32 -16.47 13.86
N PHE A 51 0.53 -15.21 13.54
CA PHE A 51 0.99 -14.82 12.20
C PHE A 51 1.74 -13.48 12.17
N TYR A 52 2.44 -13.27 11.06
CA TYR A 52 3.01 -11.98 10.69
C TYR A 52 2.08 -11.28 9.72
N LEU A 53 1.74 -10.02 10.00
CA LEU A 53 0.88 -9.23 9.15
C LEU A 53 1.74 -8.47 8.14
N TYR A 54 1.46 -8.67 6.85
CA TYR A 54 2.06 -7.90 5.76
C TYR A 54 0.98 -7.03 5.13
N GLY A 55 1.20 -5.71 5.11
CA GLY A 55 0.40 -4.76 4.35
C GLY A 55 1.26 -4.07 3.31
N HIS A 56 0.71 -3.84 2.11
CA HIS A 56 1.32 -3.01 1.07
C HIS A 56 0.35 -1.91 0.66
N SER A 57 0.81 -0.66 0.55
CA SER A 57 -0.03 0.48 0.14
C SER A 57 -1.27 0.63 1.03
N TRP A 58 -2.48 0.73 0.46
CA TRP A 58 -3.78 0.61 1.14
C TRP A 58 -3.83 -0.55 2.14
N GLY A 59 -3.21 -1.69 1.84
CA GLY A 59 -3.12 -2.84 2.74
C GLY A 59 -2.47 -2.52 4.09
N THR A 60 -1.66 -1.46 4.19
CA THR A 60 -1.13 -0.95 5.46
C THR A 60 -2.17 -0.18 6.28
N MET A 61 -3.11 0.54 5.64
CA MET A 61 -4.25 1.15 6.33
C MET A 61 -5.13 0.06 6.94
N LEU A 62 -5.48 -0.94 6.12
CA LEU A 62 -6.25 -2.09 6.56
C LEU A 62 -5.52 -2.87 7.66
N GLY A 63 -4.22 -3.11 7.49
CA GLY A 63 -3.42 -3.83 8.46
C GLY A 63 -3.31 -3.10 9.81
N MET A 64 -3.14 -1.79 9.78
CA MET A 64 -3.11 -0.95 10.99
C MET A 64 -4.45 -0.98 11.72
N ASP A 65 -5.57 -0.77 11.01
CA ASP A 65 -6.90 -0.81 11.61
C ASP A 65 -7.27 -2.22 12.12
N TYR A 66 -6.77 -3.26 11.45
CA TYR A 66 -6.89 -4.64 11.93
C TYR A 66 -6.10 -4.85 13.23
N TYR A 67 -4.82 -4.44 13.29
CA TYR A 67 -4.00 -4.56 14.49
C TYR A 67 -4.60 -3.81 15.69
N LEU A 68 -5.14 -2.60 15.48
CA LEU A 68 -5.79 -1.84 16.55
C LEU A 68 -7.02 -2.55 17.13
N LYS A 69 -7.69 -3.39 16.33
CA LYS A 69 -8.90 -4.11 16.73
C LYS A 69 -8.63 -5.53 17.25
N TYR A 70 -7.65 -6.22 16.67
CA TYR A 70 -7.34 -7.63 16.92
C TYR A 70 -5.81 -7.86 17.07
N PRO A 71 -5.17 -7.32 18.13
CA PRO A 71 -3.71 -7.34 18.25
C PRO A 71 -3.11 -8.70 18.65
N ASP A 72 -3.87 -9.55 19.35
CA ASP A 72 -3.34 -10.68 20.15
C ASP A 72 -2.57 -11.73 19.33
N ASN A 73 -2.99 -11.96 18.09
CA ASN A 73 -2.45 -13.02 17.22
C ASN A 73 -1.32 -12.53 16.29
N ILE A 74 -0.98 -11.24 16.33
CA ILE A 74 -0.02 -10.62 15.41
C ILE A 74 1.35 -10.56 16.07
N LYS A 75 2.31 -11.32 15.54
CA LYS A 75 3.69 -11.39 16.06
C LYS A 75 4.58 -10.25 15.59
N ALA A 76 4.31 -9.74 14.38
CA ALA A 76 5.00 -8.59 13.81
C ALA A 76 4.19 -7.99 12.65
N MET A 77 4.49 -6.74 12.31
CA MET A 77 3.96 -6.09 11.11
C MET A 77 5.07 -5.75 10.13
N ILE A 78 4.79 -5.96 8.85
CA ILE A 78 5.57 -5.41 7.73
C ILE A 78 4.66 -4.45 6.99
N LEU A 79 5.01 -3.17 7.03
CA LEU A 79 4.27 -2.08 6.43
C LEU A 79 5.07 -1.59 5.21
N ALA A 80 4.78 -2.20 4.06
CA ALA A 80 5.46 -1.92 2.79
C ALA A 80 4.75 -0.79 2.04
N SER A 81 5.51 0.20 1.59
CA SER A 81 5.05 1.41 0.91
C SER A 81 3.78 1.99 1.55
N PRO A 82 3.83 2.32 2.86
CA PRO A 82 2.66 2.55 3.68
C PRO A 82 1.88 3.81 3.34
N ALA A 83 0.55 3.71 3.33
CA ALA A 83 -0.37 4.81 3.16
C ALA A 83 -1.06 5.17 4.50
N LEU A 84 -0.30 5.44 5.57
CA LEU A 84 -0.88 5.59 6.93
C LEU A 84 -1.54 6.96 7.21
N SER A 85 -1.40 7.92 6.30
CA SER A 85 -2.05 9.23 6.35
C SER A 85 -2.27 9.73 4.93
N ALA A 86 -3.53 9.81 4.50
CA ALA A 86 -3.90 10.35 3.19
C ALA A 86 -3.51 11.84 3.03
N PRO A 87 -3.61 12.69 4.07
CA PRO A 87 -3.05 14.05 4.01
C PRO A 87 -1.55 14.06 3.72
N ARG A 88 -0.75 13.23 4.40
CA ARG A 88 0.70 13.16 4.15
C ARG A 88 1.01 12.57 2.77
N TRP A 89 0.28 11.55 2.33
CA TRP A 89 0.38 11.01 0.98
C TRP A 89 0.15 12.10 -0.08
N SER A 90 -0.85 12.96 0.15
CA SER A 90 -1.15 14.09 -0.75
C SER A 90 -0.03 15.14 -0.77
N GLU A 91 0.69 15.35 0.34
CA GLU A 91 1.88 16.21 0.35
C GLU A 91 3.06 15.57 -0.40
N ASP A 92 3.29 14.26 -0.23
CA ASP A 92 4.31 13.54 -1.01
C ASP A 92 4.00 13.60 -2.51
N ALA A 93 2.74 13.39 -2.89
CA ALA A 93 2.28 13.54 -4.27
C ALA A 93 2.59 14.92 -4.85
N LYS A 94 2.33 16.01 -4.11
CA LYS A 94 2.66 17.38 -4.56
C LYS A 94 4.16 17.54 -4.81
N GLU A 95 4.99 17.05 -3.89
CA GLU A 95 6.45 17.11 -4.04
C GLU A 95 6.94 16.32 -5.25
N LEU A 96 6.38 15.14 -5.50
CA LEU A 96 6.74 14.30 -6.65
C LEU A 96 6.27 14.90 -7.97
N ILE A 97 5.02 15.40 -8.03
CA ILE A 97 4.47 16.10 -9.19
C ILE A 97 5.34 17.30 -9.57
N ALA A 98 5.83 18.06 -8.58
CA ALA A 98 6.71 19.21 -8.84
C ALA A 98 8.04 18.85 -9.52
N THR A 99 8.43 17.57 -9.53
CA THR A 99 9.63 17.09 -10.24
C THR A 99 9.34 16.63 -11.68
N LEU A 100 8.07 16.59 -12.10
CA LEU A 100 7.65 16.20 -13.44
C LEU A 100 7.77 17.37 -14.44
N PRO A 101 7.77 17.13 -15.76
CA PRO A 101 7.74 18.21 -16.74
C PRO A 101 6.52 19.13 -16.58
N ASP A 102 6.68 20.44 -16.87
CA ASP A 102 5.63 21.45 -16.73
C ASP A 102 4.31 21.08 -17.42
N SER A 103 4.37 20.40 -18.58
CA SER A 103 3.19 19.93 -19.29
C SER A 103 2.40 18.88 -18.51
N ILE A 104 3.09 18.01 -17.78
CA ILE A 104 2.48 16.97 -16.94
C ILE A 104 1.87 17.61 -15.69
N GLN A 105 2.60 18.52 -15.05
CA GLN A 105 2.07 19.29 -13.92
C GLN A 105 0.80 20.07 -14.29
N SER A 106 0.82 20.74 -15.44
CA SER A 106 -0.33 21.51 -15.93
C SER A 106 -1.54 20.63 -16.21
N ALA A 107 -1.35 19.45 -16.80
CA ALA A 107 -2.44 18.51 -17.06
C ALA A 107 -3.11 18.03 -15.76
N ILE A 108 -2.31 17.73 -14.73
CA ILE A 108 -2.82 17.33 -13.40
C ILE A 108 -3.58 18.49 -12.75
N GLN A 109 -3.03 19.71 -12.80
CA GLN A 109 -3.67 20.89 -12.21
C GLN A 109 -5.01 21.21 -12.89
N ILE A 110 -5.05 21.21 -14.22
CA ILE A 110 -6.28 21.45 -15.00
C ILE A 110 -7.35 20.43 -14.62
N ALA A 111 -7.01 19.14 -14.62
CA ALA A 111 -7.94 18.07 -14.27
C ALA A 111 -8.49 18.22 -12.84
N THR A 112 -7.64 18.62 -11.89
CA THR A 112 -8.00 18.85 -10.49
C THR A 112 -8.94 20.05 -10.34
N ASP A 113 -8.64 21.17 -10.99
CA ASP A 113 -9.44 22.40 -10.91
C ASP A 113 -10.80 22.26 -11.59
N SER A 114 -10.88 21.51 -12.69
CA SER A 114 -12.12 21.28 -13.44
C SER A 114 -12.86 19.99 -13.05
N ASN A 115 -12.31 19.19 -12.13
CA ASN A 115 -12.81 17.87 -11.78
C ASN A 115 -13.03 16.95 -13.01
N ALA A 116 -12.08 16.99 -13.95
CA ALA A 116 -12.12 16.27 -15.23
C ALA A 116 -10.95 15.29 -15.36
N PHE A 117 -11.13 14.09 -14.81
CA PHE A 117 -10.08 13.06 -14.69
C PHE A 117 -10.11 12.00 -15.80
N ASP A 118 -10.99 12.15 -16.79
CA ASP A 118 -11.20 11.25 -17.92
C ASP A 118 -10.58 11.78 -19.23
N THR A 119 -9.70 12.79 -19.13
CA THR A 119 -9.04 13.40 -20.29
C THR A 119 -7.76 12.64 -20.67
N SER A 120 -7.45 12.59 -21.95
CA SER A 120 -6.22 11.94 -22.45
C SER A 120 -4.94 12.54 -21.88
N GLU A 121 -4.97 13.84 -21.59
CA GLU A 121 -3.87 14.60 -20.99
C GLU A 121 -3.64 14.18 -19.53
N TYR A 122 -4.73 14.00 -18.77
CA TYR A 122 -4.64 13.50 -17.40
C TYR A 122 -4.20 12.03 -17.37
N GLU A 123 -4.78 11.18 -18.22
CA GLU A 123 -4.35 9.77 -18.34
C GLU A 123 -2.86 9.67 -18.70
N HIS A 124 -2.36 10.51 -19.61
CA HIS A 124 -0.95 10.58 -19.92
C HIS A 124 -0.11 10.99 -18.70
N ALA A 125 -0.56 12.00 -17.94
CA ALA A 125 0.10 12.43 -16.72
C ALA A 125 0.16 11.33 -15.65
N VAL A 126 -0.93 10.60 -15.46
CA VAL A 126 -1.01 9.42 -14.57
C VAL A 126 0.03 8.39 -14.97
N ASN A 127 0.12 8.04 -16.25
CA ASN A 127 1.10 7.08 -16.74
C ASN A 127 2.55 7.52 -16.49
N VAL A 128 2.88 8.79 -16.75
CA VAL A 128 4.22 9.34 -16.50
C VAL A 128 4.58 9.29 -15.00
N PHE A 129 3.62 9.58 -14.12
CA PHE A 129 3.79 9.44 -12.67
C PHE A 129 4.03 7.97 -12.30
N TYR A 130 3.20 7.05 -12.80
CA TYR A 130 3.24 5.63 -12.44
C TYR A 130 4.54 4.95 -12.87
N GLU A 131 5.05 5.28 -14.06
CA GLU A 131 6.35 4.78 -14.54
C GLU A 131 7.54 5.22 -13.67
N LYS A 132 7.41 6.35 -12.96
CA LYS A 132 8.48 6.90 -12.14
C LYS A 132 8.39 6.45 -10.69
N TYR A 133 7.20 6.49 -10.11
CA TYR A 133 6.98 6.38 -8.66
C TYR A 133 6.14 5.19 -8.23
N VAL A 134 5.53 4.44 -9.17
CA VAL A 134 4.76 3.23 -8.84
C VAL A 134 5.52 1.97 -9.25
N ILE A 135 5.81 1.80 -10.54
CA ILE A 135 6.54 0.62 -11.06
C ILE A 135 7.56 1.04 -12.11
N ARG A 136 8.84 0.84 -11.81
CA ARG A 136 9.94 1.30 -12.68
C ARG A 136 10.45 0.21 -13.59
N LYS A 137 10.47 -1.04 -13.13
CA LYS A 137 11.01 -2.16 -13.89
C LYS A 137 10.04 -2.55 -15.01
N LYS A 138 10.62 -2.76 -16.18
CA LYS A 138 9.95 -3.31 -17.36
C LYS A 138 10.78 -4.49 -17.91
N PRO A 139 10.15 -5.48 -18.57
CA PRO A 139 8.71 -5.64 -18.71
C PRO A 139 8.03 -5.98 -17.37
N TRP A 140 6.74 -5.68 -17.27
CA TRP A 140 5.93 -6.15 -16.15
C TRP A 140 5.86 -7.67 -16.17
N ASP A 141 5.86 -8.28 -14.98
CA ASP A 141 5.61 -9.71 -14.87
C ASP A 141 4.10 -10.00 -14.93
N ALA A 142 3.76 -11.28 -15.11
CA ALA A 142 2.37 -11.70 -15.26
C ALA A 142 1.48 -11.40 -14.04
N ASN A 143 2.08 -11.29 -12.83
CA ASN A 143 1.31 -10.96 -11.64
C ASN A 143 0.92 -9.48 -11.65
N ILE A 144 1.85 -8.59 -12.00
CA ILE A 144 1.56 -7.17 -12.14
C ILE A 144 0.49 -6.94 -13.20
N ASP A 145 0.64 -7.55 -14.37
CA ASP A 145 -0.35 -7.44 -15.46
C ASP A 145 -1.75 -7.91 -15.01
N SER A 146 -1.81 -9.07 -14.33
CA SER A 146 -3.07 -9.60 -13.78
C SER A 146 -3.69 -8.68 -12.73
N THR A 147 -2.88 -8.07 -11.86
CA THR A 147 -3.37 -7.15 -10.81
C THR A 147 -4.06 -5.94 -11.41
N PHE A 148 -3.45 -5.28 -12.39
CA PHE A 148 -4.07 -4.12 -13.05
C PHE A 148 -5.32 -4.51 -13.84
N GLN A 149 -5.30 -5.67 -14.51
CA GLN A 149 -6.46 -6.14 -15.27
C GLN A 149 -7.66 -6.50 -14.38
N GLN A 150 -7.41 -6.98 -13.16
CA GLN A 150 -8.45 -7.43 -12.22
C GLN A 150 -8.78 -6.38 -11.15
N ALA A 151 -8.23 -5.17 -11.25
CA ALA A 151 -8.54 -4.09 -10.34
C ALA A 151 -10.02 -3.68 -10.47
N ASN A 152 -10.73 -3.58 -9.35
CA ASN A 152 -12.07 -3.02 -9.36
C ASN A 152 -12.00 -1.50 -9.21
N LEU A 153 -12.07 -0.81 -10.35
CA LEU A 153 -12.00 0.65 -10.40
C LEU A 153 -13.17 1.34 -9.68
N ASN A 154 -14.31 0.67 -9.47
CA ASN A 154 -15.40 1.23 -8.66
C ASN A 154 -15.03 1.25 -7.18
N VAL A 155 -14.48 0.15 -6.65
CA VAL A 155 -14.00 0.10 -5.25
C VAL A 155 -12.86 1.10 -5.06
N TYR A 156 -11.89 1.09 -5.97
CA TYR A 156 -10.75 2.01 -5.94
C TYR A 156 -11.19 3.48 -6.00
N GLY A 157 -12.02 3.86 -6.97
CA GLY A 157 -12.50 5.23 -7.11
C GLY A 157 -13.37 5.70 -5.94
N TYR A 158 -14.18 4.79 -5.37
CA TYR A 158 -15.02 5.10 -4.21
C TYR A 158 -14.21 5.30 -2.92
N MET A 159 -13.20 4.46 -2.68
CA MET A 159 -12.37 4.54 -1.48
C MET A 159 -11.28 5.60 -1.60
N TRP A 160 -10.55 5.60 -2.71
CA TRP A 160 -9.37 6.41 -2.91
C TRP A 160 -9.63 7.61 -3.80
N GLY A 161 -9.90 7.40 -5.09
CA GLY A 161 -10.08 8.47 -6.06
C GLY A 161 -9.63 8.08 -7.47
N PRO A 162 -9.45 9.05 -8.39
CA PRO A 162 -9.15 8.76 -9.79
C PRO A 162 -7.72 8.27 -10.08
N SER A 163 -6.76 8.49 -9.18
CA SER A 163 -5.36 8.05 -9.33
C SER A 163 -4.63 8.01 -7.99
N GLU A 164 -3.43 7.40 -7.94
CA GLU A 164 -2.63 7.30 -6.71
C GLU A 164 -2.39 8.67 -6.05
N PHE A 165 -2.17 9.72 -6.83
CA PHE A 165 -1.90 11.07 -6.30
C PHE A 165 -3.16 11.94 -6.08
N THR A 166 -4.36 11.40 -6.28
CA THR A 166 -5.61 12.15 -6.18
C THR A 166 -6.60 11.45 -5.24
N ALA A 167 -6.48 11.72 -3.93
CA ALA A 167 -7.36 11.15 -2.91
C ALA A 167 -8.63 12.00 -2.72
N THR A 168 -9.75 11.57 -3.30
CA THR A 168 -11.07 12.25 -3.24
C THR A 168 -12.19 11.37 -2.70
N GLY A 169 -11.90 10.09 -2.45
CA GLY A 169 -12.85 9.10 -1.97
C GLY A 169 -13.02 9.10 -0.45
N THR A 170 -13.64 8.04 0.06
CA THR A 170 -13.97 7.93 1.50
C THR A 170 -12.74 7.90 2.42
N LEU A 171 -11.56 7.61 1.89
CA LEU A 171 -10.28 7.57 2.61
C LEU A 171 -9.50 8.90 2.59
N ALA A 172 -10.00 9.95 1.94
CA ALA A 172 -9.26 11.21 1.78
C ALA A 172 -8.80 11.85 3.12
N ASN A 173 -9.48 11.53 4.22
CA ASN A 173 -9.16 12.00 5.58
C ASN A 173 -8.61 10.88 6.48
N TYR A 174 -8.25 9.72 5.94
CA TYR A 174 -7.69 8.63 6.74
C TYR A 174 -6.34 9.05 7.33
N ASP A 175 -6.19 8.87 8.64
CA ASP A 175 -4.94 9.11 9.34
C ASP A 175 -4.81 8.21 10.59
N ARG A 176 -3.67 7.52 10.71
CA ARG A 176 -3.27 6.73 11.90
C ARG A 176 -1.90 7.13 12.46
N THR A 177 -1.30 8.23 12.02
CA THR A 177 0.01 8.65 12.55
C THR A 177 -0.05 8.92 14.05
N GLY A 178 -1.18 9.41 14.55
CA GLY A 178 -1.40 9.70 15.97
C GLY A 178 -1.42 8.47 16.90
N VAL A 179 -1.51 7.25 16.35
CA VAL A 179 -1.54 6.01 17.14
C VAL A 179 -0.34 5.11 16.90
N LEU A 180 0.62 5.50 16.05
CA LEU A 180 1.82 4.71 15.78
C LEU A 180 2.67 4.43 17.03
N GLY A 181 2.68 5.37 17.98
CA GLY A 181 3.36 5.19 19.27
C GLY A 181 2.74 4.13 20.17
N GLN A 182 1.58 3.57 19.80
CA GLN A 182 0.90 2.50 20.54
C GLN A 182 1.26 1.10 20.02
N ILE A 183 2.02 1.01 18.92
CA ILE A 183 2.47 -0.27 18.37
C ILE A 183 3.51 -0.89 19.31
N ASN A 184 3.19 -2.07 19.86
CA ASN A 184 4.01 -2.76 20.86
C ASN A 184 4.64 -4.06 20.33
N ILE A 185 4.53 -4.33 19.03
CA ILE A 185 5.09 -5.50 18.37
C ILE A 185 6.19 -5.10 17.38
N PRO A 186 7.15 -5.99 17.08
CA PRO A 186 8.15 -5.76 16.05
C PRO A 186 7.50 -5.27 14.75
N THR A 187 8.01 -4.16 14.22
CA THR A 187 7.47 -3.54 13.01
C THR A 187 8.58 -3.18 12.05
N LEU A 188 8.41 -3.55 10.79
CA LEU A 188 9.31 -3.21 9.68
C LEU A 188 8.57 -2.32 8.69
N TYR A 189 9.10 -1.14 8.45
CA TYR A 189 8.75 -0.26 7.35
C TYR A 189 9.64 -0.56 6.14
N VAL A 190 9.03 -0.67 4.95
CA VAL A 190 9.76 -0.88 3.68
C VAL A 190 9.24 0.11 2.65
N CYS A 191 10.10 0.78 1.88
CA CYS A 191 9.69 1.52 0.67
C CYS A 191 10.74 1.37 -0.43
N GLY A 192 10.40 1.76 -1.65
CA GLY A 192 11.37 2.00 -2.70
C GLY A 192 12.12 3.33 -2.53
N GLU A 193 13.32 3.42 -3.10
CA GLU A 193 14.08 4.67 -3.23
C GLU A 193 13.29 5.77 -3.98
N TYR A 194 12.47 5.38 -4.95
CA TYR A 194 11.65 6.25 -5.79
C TYR A 194 10.15 6.15 -5.48
N ASP A 195 9.79 5.66 -4.30
CA ASP A 195 8.40 5.36 -3.93
C ASP A 195 7.55 6.62 -3.80
N GLU A 196 6.28 6.52 -4.18
CA GLU A 196 5.27 7.54 -3.92
C GLU A 196 4.98 7.71 -2.42
N ALA A 197 5.09 6.62 -1.65
CA ALA A 197 5.26 6.67 -0.21
C ALA A 197 6.74 6.98 0.09
N ARG A 198 7.10 8.26 0.01
CA ARG A 198 8.51 8.71 0.01
C ARG A 198 9.30 8.19 1.21
N PRO A 199 10.61 7.89 1.06
CA PRO A 199 11.47 7.50 2.18
C PRO A 199 11.39 8.45 3.39
N ALA A 200 11.32 9.77 3.15
CA ALA A 200 11.16 10.77 4.21
C ALA A 200 9.85 10.61 5.02
N THR A 201 8.76 10.18 4.39
CA THR A 201 7.50 9.86 5.08
C THR A 201 7.62 8.59 5.91
N LEU A 202 8.37 7.59 5.46
CA LEU A 202 8.63 6.40 6.26
C LEU A 202 9.59 6.67 7.42
N GLU A 203 10.59 7.53 7.26
CA GLU A 203 11.43 8.03 8.35
C GLU A 203 10.57 8.73 9.42
N TYR A 204 9.60 9.53 8.98
CA TYR A 204 8.62 10.14 9.88
C TYR A 204 7.78 9.07 10.61
N PHE A 205 7.21 8.08 9.91
CA PHE A 205 6.46 7.00 10.55
C PHE A 205 7.31 6.18 11.52
N GLN A 206 8.57 5.90 11.16
CA GLN A 206 9.53 5.21 12.03
C GLN A 206 9.79 6.03 13.30
N SER A 207 9.95 7.35 13.20
CA SER A 207 10.17 8.21 14.35
C SER A 207 9.01 8.20 15.37
N LEU A 208 7.80 7.88 14.89
CA LEU A 208 6.60 7.75 15.72
C LEU A 208 6.36 6.32 16.24
N THR A 209 7.11 5.33 15.75
CA THR A 209 6.90 3.91 16.05
C THR A 209 8.10 3.32 16.79
N PRO A 210 8.06 3.27 18.14
CA PRO A 210 9.18 2.82 18.94
C PRO A 210 9.68 1.43 18.55
N GLY A 211 11.01 1.28 18.39
CA GLY A 211 11.63 0.00 18.10
C GLY A 211 11.41 -0.54 16.67
N SER A 212 10.73 0.22 15.80
CA SER A 212 10.55 -0.15 14.40
C SER A 212 11.84 -0.06 13.58
N LYS A 213 11.92 -0.86 12.53
CA LYS A 213 12.99 -0.82 11.53
C LYS A 213 12.49 -0.18 10.24
N LEU A 214 13.39 0.42 9.49
CA LEU A 214 13.13 0.97 8.16
C LEU A 214 14.13 0.38 7.17
N ALA A 215 13.63 -0.03 6.01
CA ALA A 215 14.44 -0.42 4.86
C ALA A 215 13.98 0.33 3.60
N VAL A 216 14.94 0.97 2.92
CA VAL A 216 14.72 1.56 1.60
C VAL A 216 15.33 0.63 0.56
N ILE A 217 14.52 0.22 -0.42
CA ILE A 217 14.91 -0.71 -1.47
C ILE A 217 15.45 0.10 -2.65
N GLU A 218 16.73 -0.07 -2.93
CA GLU A 218 17.42 0.60 -4.04
C GLU A 218 16.81 0.24 -5.40
N ASN A 219 16.81 1.21 -6.32
CA ASN A 219 16.29 1.05 -7.68
C ASN A 219 14.83 0.57 -7.76
N ALA A 220 14.04 0.81 -6.72
CA ALA A 220 12.63 0.45 -6.66
C ALA A 220 11.75 1.67 -6.37
N ALA A 221 10.51 1.61 -6.82
CA ALA A 221 9.44 2.53 -6.45
C ALA A 221 8.40 1.81 -5.57
N HIS A 222 7.11 2.14 -5.71
CA HIS A 222 6.04 1.61 -4.88
C HIS A 222 5.93 0.08 -4.87
N VAL A 223 6.14 -0.57 -6.00
CA VAL A 223 6.03 -2.03 -6.13
C VAL A 223 7.41 -2.68 -6.01
N THR A 224 8.01 -2.53 -4.82
CA THR A 224 9.37 -3.02 -4.51
C THR A 224 9.56 -4.51 -4.78
N MET A 225 8.51 -5.32 -4.57
CA MET A 225 8.54 -6.75 -4.84
C MET A 225 8.67 -7.11 -6.34
N HIS A 226 8.41 -6.17 -7.24
CA HIS A 226 8.61 -6.32 -8.68
C HIS A 226 9.92 -5.66 -9.13
N ASP A 227 10.15 -4.43 -8.70
CA ASP A 227 11.31 -3.64 -9.14
C ASP A 227 12.63 -4.29 -8.68
N ASN A 228 12.72 -4.68 -7.41
CA ASN A 228 13.89 -5.34 -6.83
C ASN A 228 13.48 -6.50 -5.90
N PRO A 229 13.01 -7.63 -6.48
CA PRO A 229 12.48 -8.76 -5.72
C PRO A 229 13.51 -9.38 -4.79
N GLU A 230 14.77 -9.45 -5.23
CA GLU A 230 15.87 -10.04 -4.46
C GLU A 230 16.06 -9.27 -3.15
N LYS A 231 16.26 -7.94 -3.25
CA LYS A 231 16.49 -7.11 -2.07
C LYS A 231 15.26 -7.02 -1.18
N ASN A 232 14.07 -6.88 -1.77
CA ASN A 232 12.81 -6.86 -1.03
C ASN A 232 12.61 -8.15 -0.22
N ASN A 233 12.77 -9.32 -0.85
CA ASN A 233 12.61 -10.60 -0.16
C ASN A 233 13.72 -10.82 0.88
N GLU A 234 14.96 -10.39 0.62
CA GLU A 234 16.07 -10.48 1.58
C GLU A 234 15.76 -9.70 2.86
N VAL A 235 15.35 -8.43 2.74
CA VAL A 235 15.02 -7.56 3.86
C VAL A 235 13.91 -8.15 4.72
N ILE A 236 12.80 -8.56 4.09
CA ILE A 236 11.65 -9.14 4.81
C ILE A 236 12.04 -10.47 5.47
N ARG A 237 12.76 -11.33 4.76
CA ARG A 237 13.21 -12.62 5.30
C ARG A 237 14.12 -12.43 6.50
N ASN A 238 15.09 -11.53 6.42
CA ASN A 238 16.02 -11.27 7.52
C ASN A 238 15.30 -10.77 8.77
N PHE A 239 14.34 -9.85 8.61
CA PHE A 239 13.51 -9.36 9.70
C PHE A 239 12.73 -10.50 10.37
N LEU A 240 12.04 -11.34 9.57
CA LEU A 240 11.27 -12.46 10.12
C LEU A 240 12.17 -13.51 10.80
N ASN A 241 13.29 -13.85 10.18
CA ASN A 241 14.26 -14.81 10.73
C ASN A 241 14.89 -14.34 12.05
N GLU A 242 14.92 -13.04 12.35
CA GLU A 242 15.37 -12.53 13.65
C GLU A 242 14.36 -12.77 14.77
N LEU A 243 13.07 -12.85 14.43
CA LEU A 243 11.97 -13.03 15.38
C LEU A 243 11.67 -14.50 15.67
N GLU A 244 12.02 -15.39 14.75
CA GLU A 244 11.82 -16.84 14.85
C GLU A 244 12.95 -17.55 15.63
N LYS A 245 13.91 -16.81 16.17
CA LYS A 245 15.06 -17.33 16.93
C LYS A 245 14.72 -17.69 18.38
#